data_AF-A0A2T6G4L8-F1
#
_entry.id   AF-A0A2T6G4L8-F1
#
_cell.length_a   1.000
_cell.length_b   1.000
_cell.length_c   1.000
_cell.angle_alpha   90.00
_cell.angle_beta   90.00
_cell.angle_gamma   90.00
#
_symmetry.space_group_name_H-M   'P 1'
#
loop_
_entity.id
_entity.type
_entity.pdbx_description
1 polymer ?
#
loop_
_entity_poly.entity_id
_entity_poly.type
_entity_poly.pdbx_seq_one_letter_code
_entity_poly.pdbx_strand_id
1 'polypeptide(L)'
;MRVQQVLKWTAVGVIAAALVAVWFLYIKYEDIEKQKDISSEGISQILIRVRDVDLVLKESGDGKIHAALTGEKARSDSWTLEAGTEGASLQIESAFIQKAYLNYKDHPRRELIVSLPKKSYNSIRLIESSHWRNASFSIPESDGTPKTWSAAGLKGRKELESPFGIIVLSD
;
A
#
# COMPACT_ATOMS: atom_id res chain seq x y z
N MET A 1 -26.04 -30.91 43.43
CA MET A 1 -24.71 -30.25 43.32
C MET A 1 -24.01 -30.50 41.97
N ARG A 2 -23.92 -31.74 41.45
CA ARG A 2 -23.22 -32.04 40.16
C ARG A 2 -23.80 -31.32 38.93
N VAL A 3 -25.13 -31.18 38.82
CA VAL A 3 -25.79 -30.57 37.64
C VAL A 3 -25.44 -29.09 37.46
N GLN A 4 -25.38 -28.32 38.55
CA GLN A 4 -24.98 -26.90 38.49
C GLN A 4 -23.50 -26.71 38.15
N GLN A 5 -22.62 -27.64 38.52
CA GLN A 5 -21.22 -27.61 38.09
C GLN A 5 -21.09 -27.91 36.60
N VAL A 6 -21.79 -28.93 36.07
CA VAL A 6 -21.76 -29.27 34.64
C VAL A 6 -22.25 -28.09 33.80
N LEU A 7 -23.35 -27.44 34.18
CA LEU A 7 -23.89 -26.24 33.51
C LEU A 7 -22.91 -25.06 33.51
N LYS A 8 -22.15 -24.85 34.59
CA LYS A 8 -21.13 -23.81 34.66
C LYS A 8 -19.95 -24.13 33.73
N TRP A 9 -19.49 -25.38 33.71
CA TRP A 9 -18.38 -25.79 32.84
C TRP A 9 -18.74 -25.77 31.36
N THR A 10 -19.96 -26.14 30.97
CA THR A 10 -20.43 -25.96 29.59
C THR A 10 -20.58 -24.50 29.22
N ALA A 11 -21.11 -23.64 30.09
CA ALA A 11 -21.18 -22.20 29.84
C ALA A 11 -19.78 -21.58 29.65
N VAL A 12 -18.82 -21.94 30.49
CA VAL A 12 -17.41 -21.50 30.35
C VAL A 12 -16.81 -22.00 29.04
N GLY A 13 -17.04 -23.26 28.68
CA GLY A 13 -16.56 -23.83 27.41
C GLY A 13 -17.13 -23.13 26.17
N VAL A 14 -18.43 -22.80 26.18
CA VAL A 14 -19.09 -22.07 25.08
C VAL A 14 -18.55 -20.63 24.96
N ILE A 15 -18.36 -19.92 26.08
CA ILE A 15 -17.80 -18.57 26.07
C ILE A 15 -16.36 -18.59 25.56
N ALA A 16 -15.54 -19.53 26.04
CA ALA A 16 -14.16 -19.67 25.57
C ALA A 16 -14.10 -19.95 24.06
N ALA A 17 -14.94 -20.86 23.56
CA ALA A 17 -15.03 -21.15 22.12
C ALA A 17 -15.47 -19.93 21.30
N ALA A 18 -16.43 -19.14 21.79
CA ALA A 18 -16.88 -17.92 21.14
C ALA A 18 -15.77 -16.86 21.08
N LEU A 19 -15.01 -16.67 22.17
CA LEU A 19 -13.88 -15.74 22.21
C LEU A 19 -12.78 -16.15 21.24
N VAL A 20 -12.45 -17.45 21.17
CA VAL A 20 -11.47 -17.98 20.21
C VAL A 20 -11.95 -17.78 18.78
N ALA A 21 -13.23 -18.00 18.49
CA ALA A 21 -13.80 -17.78 17.15
C ALA A 21 -13.76 -16.30 16.74
N VAL A 22 -14.11 -15.37 17.65
CA VAL A 22 -14.02 -13.92 17.42
C VAL A 22 -12.57 -13.50 17.17
N TRP A 23 -11.64 -13.99 17.99
CA TRP A 23 -10.22 -13.73 17.81
C TRP A 23 -9.71 -14.27 16.47
N PHE A 24 -10.09 -15.50 16.09
CA PHE A 24 -9.74 -16.10 14.81
C PHE A 24 -10.26 -15.29 13.62
N LEU A 25 -11.51 -14.79 13.69
CA LEU A 25 -12.07 -13.92 12.65
C LEU A 25 -11.35 -12.56 12.57
N TYR A 26 -10.88 -12.04 13.70
CA TYR A 26 -10.17 -10.76 13.79
C TYR A 26 -8.76 -10.82 13.18
N ILE A 27 -8.11 -11.97 13.26
CA ILE A 27 -6.77 -12.20 12.72
C ILE A 27 -6.77 -12.82 11.31
N LYS A 28 -7.95 -13.14 10.76
CA LYS A 28 -8.06 -13.70 9.41
C LYS A 28 -7.60 -12.68 8.36
N TYR A 29 -6.91 -13.18 7.35
CA TYR A 29 -6.51 -12.39 6.19
C TYR A 29 -7.66 -12.19 5.21
N GLU A 30 -7.62 -11.04 4.54
CA GLU A 30 -8.53 -10.68 3.46
C GLU A 30 -7.75 -9.95 2.35
N ASP A 31 -8.23 -10.13 1.13
CA ASP A 31 -7.78 -9.36 -0.02
C ASP A 31 -8.36 -7.94 0.05
N ILE A 32 -7.52 -6.97 -0.25
CA ILE A 32 -7.90 -5.56 -0.32
C ILE A 32 -7.58 -5.06 -1.71
N GLU A 33 -8.57 -4.41 -2.29
CA GLU A 33 -8.44 -3.61 -3.49
C GLU A 33 -9.10 -2.26 -3.22
N LYS A 34 -8.30 -1.18 -3.24
CA LYS A 34 -8.79 0.20 -3.18
C LYS A 34 -8.27 0.94 -4.39
N GLN A 35 -9.14 1.64 -5.10
CA GLN A 35 -8.77 2.37 -6.30
C GLN A 35 -9.23 3.82 -6.23
N LYS A 36 -8.43 4.70 -6.81
CA LYS A 36 -8.73 6.10 -7.08
C LYS A 36 -8.37 6.41 -8.52
N ASP A 37 -9.35 6.92 -9.25
CA ASP A 37 -9.16 7.41 -10.61
C ASP A 37 -9.14 8.93 -10.58
N ILE A 38 -8.12 9.52 -11.20
CA ILE A 38 -7.89 10.95 -11.21
C ILE A 38 -7.75 11.42 -12.65
N SER A 39 -8.41 12.53 -12.98
CA SER A 39 -8.19 13.21 -14.27
C SER A 39 -6.74 13.66 -14.36
N SER A 40 -6.09 13.39 -15.50
CA SER A 40 -4.72 13.82 -15.74
C SER A 40 -4.64 15.27 -16.25
N GLU A 41 -5.78 15.90 -16.54
CA GLU A 41 -5.85 17.27 -17.08
C GLU A 41 -5.33 18.29 -16.05
N GLY A 42 -4.49 19.23 -16.51
CA GLY A 42 -3.90 20.26 -15.66
C GLY A 42 -2.84 19.79 -14.65
N ILE A 43 -2.66 18.48 -14.47
CA ILE A 43 -1.63 17.93 -13.59
C ILE A 43 -0.26 17.98 -14.26
N SER A 44 0.68 18.66 -13.61
CA SER A 44 2.09 18.77 -14.03
C SER A 44 3.06 18.27 -12.97
N GLN A 45 2.62 18.10 -11.72
CA GLN A 45 3.43 17.60 -10.62
C GLN A 45 2.73 16.46 -9.90
N ILE A 46 3.49 15.44 -9.50
CA ILE A 46 2.96 14.30 -8.73
C ILE A 46 3.80 14.14 -7.46
N LEU A 47 3.14 13.97 -6.34
CA LEU A 47 3.72 13.64 -5.05
C LEU A 47 3.18 12.29 -4.61
N ILE A 48 4.07 11.32 -4.37
CA ILE A 48 3.70 9.98 -3.91
C ILE A 48 4.35 9.73 -2.55
N ARG A 49 3.51 9.54 -1.53
CA ARG A 49 3.91 9.14 -0.17
C ARG A 49 3.56 7.68 0.01
N VAL A 50 4.56 6.87 0.35
CA VAL A 50 4.41 5.42 0.46
C VAL A 50 4.91 4.97 1.83
N ARG A 51 4.07 4.25 2.58
CA ARG A 51 4.43 3.71 3.90
C ARG A 51 4.11 2.21 4.01
N ASP A 52 5.18 1.42 4.14
CA ASP A 52 5.16 -0.04 4.34
C ASP A 52 4.37 -0.81 3.27
N VAL A 53 4.47 -0.33 2.02
CA VAL A 53 3.96 -0.98 0.80
C VAL A 53 4.99 -0.84 -0.31
N ASP A 54 5.00 -1.79 -1.24
CA ASP A 54 5.75 -1.75 -2.49
C ASP A 54 5.11 -0.73 -3.44
N LEU A 55 5.91 0.06 -4.15
CA LEU A 55 5.44 0.96 -5.20
C LEU A 55 5.65 0.33 -6.56
N VAL A 56 4.63 0.33 -7.41
CA VAL A 56 4.71 -0.05 -8.82
C VAL A 56 4.22 1.13 -9.67
N LEU A 57 5.13 1.76 -10.41
CA LEU A 57 4.76 2.74 -11.43
C LEU A 57 4.57 2.02 -12.77
N LYS A 58 3.52 2.36 -13.51
CA LYS A 58 3.27 1.82 -14.85
C LYS A 58 2.58 2.82 -15.75
N GLU A 59 2.57 2.55 -17.05
CA GLU A 59 1.85 3.38 -18.02
C GLU A 59 0.33 3.15 -17.92
N SER A 60 -0.45 4.22 -18.03
CA SER A 60 -1.91 4.17 -18.16
C SER A 60 -2.31 4.09 -19.63
N GLY A 61 -3.23 3.18 -19.95
CA GLY A 61 -3.74 2.98 -21.31
C GLY A 61 -4.94 3.87 -21.68
N ASP A 62 -5.57 4.55 -20.73
CA ASP A 62 -6.81 5.31 -20.95
C ASP A 62 -6.62 6.84 -20.83
N GLY A 63 -5.39 7.30 -20.62
CA GLY A 63 -5.06 8.71 -20.45
C GLY A 63 -5.32 9.28 -19.05
N LYS A 64 -5.84 8.50 -18.11
CA LYS A 64 -6.08 8.90 -16.71
C LYS A 64 -4.97 8.43 -15.79
N ILE A 65 -4.92 9.03 -14.60
CA ILE A 65 -4.06 8.57 -13.52
C ILE A 65 -4.87 7.61 -12.64
N HIS A 66 -4.33 6.42 -12.39
CA HIS A 66 -4.93 5.44 -11.49
C HIS A 66 -4.00 5.20 -10.31
N ALA A 67 -4.51 5.27 -9.09
CA ALA A 67 -3.83 4.78 -7.91
C ALA A 67 -4.62 3.60 -7.36
N ALA A 68 -4.02 2.42 -7.33
CA ALA A 68 -4.62 1.20 -6.82
C ALA A 68 -3.76 0.64 -5.70
N LEU A 69 -4.39 0.29 -4.59
CA LEU A 69 -3.77 -0.35 -3.45
C LEU A 69 -4.28 -1.77 -3.39
N THR A 70 -3.40 -2.74 -3.60
CA THR A 70 -3.76 -4.15 -3.79
C THR A 70 -2.91 -5.05 -2.93
N GLY A 71 -3.52 -6.08 -2.35
CA GLY A 71 -2.79 -7.12 -1.65
C GLY A 71 -3.59 -7.75 -0.53
N GLU A 72 -2.89 -8.29 0.46
CA GLU A 72 -3.49 -9.01 1.56
C GLU A 72 -3.16 -8.34 2.90
N LYS A 73 -4.15 -8.29 3.81
CA LYS A 73 -3.92 -7.85 5.19
C LYS A 73 -4.72 -8.68 6.19
N ALA A 74 -4.30 -8.67 7.45
CA ALA A 74 -5.20 -9.11 8.51
C ALA A 74 -6.37 -8.10 8.64
N ARG A 75 -7.55 -8.59 8.99
CA ARG A 75 -8.74 -7.75 9.23
C ARG A 75 -8.51 -6.66 10.28
N SER A 76 -7.64 -6.95 11.24
CA SER A 76 -7.23 -6.04 12.30
C SER A 76 -6.29 -4.92 11.84
N ASP A 77 -5.56 -5.10 10.74
CA ASP A 77 -4.63 -4.10 10.20
C ASP A 77 -5.38 -2.99 9.46
N SER A 78 -4.76 -1.82 9.40
CA SER A 78 -5.30 -0.66 8.70
C SER A 78 -4.55 -0.41 7.41
N TRP A 79 -5.29 -0.05 6.37
CA TRP A 79 -4.72 0.28 5.08
C TRP A 79 -5.46 1.47 4.46
N THR A 80 -4.75 2.54 4.12
CA THR A 80 -5.32 3.77 3.56
C THR A 80 -4.76 4.06 2.18
N LEU A 81 -5.61 4.61 1.32
CA LEU A 81 -5.27 5.20 0.04
C LEU A 81 -6.02 6.52 -0.08
N GLU A 82 -5.27 7.60 -0.19
CA GLU A 82 -5.78 8.95 -0.41
C GLU A 82 -5.17 9.49 -1.69
N ALA A 83 -5.99 10.16 -2.49
CA ALA A 83 -5.56 10.83 -3.71
C ALA A 83 -6.37 12.11 -3.87
N GLY A 84 -5.68 13.23 -4.07
CA GLY A 84 -6.31 14.55 -4.18
C GLY A 84 -5.45 15.51 -4.99
N THR A 85 -6.11 16.50 -5.60
CA THR A 85 -5.46 17.51 -6.42
C THR A 85 -5.47 18.86 -5.72
N GLU A 86 -4.32 19.54 -5.74
CA GLU A 86 -4.15 20.91 -5.26
C GLU A 86 -3.49 21.73 -6.37
N GLY A 87 -4.30 22.51 -7.07
CA GLY A 87 -3.87 23.19 -8.30
C GLY A 87 -3.38 22.19 -9.35
N ALA A 88 -2.14 22.35 -9.82
CA ALA A 88 -1.50 21.47 -10.80
C ALA A 88 -0.75 20.28 -10.19
N SER A 89 -0.86 20.08 -8.86
CA SER A 89 -0.19 19.02 -8.12
C SER A 89 -1.17 17.92 -7.72
N LEU A 90 -0.84 16.68 -8.02
CA LEU A 90 -1.53 15.49 -7.52
C LEU A 90 -0.76 14.92 -6.32
N GLN A 91 -1.47 14.72 -5.22
CA GLN A 91 -0.95 14.03 -4.03
C GLN A 91 -1.58 12.64 -3.95
N ILE A 92 -0.73 11.61 -3.83
CA ILE A 92 -1.12 10.22 -3.62
C ILE A 92 -0.45 9.75 -2.34
N GLU A 93 -1.23 9.29 -1.38
CA GLU A 93 -0.72 8.77 -0.11
C GLU A 93 -1.26 7.37 0.15
N SER A 94 -0.36 6.44 0.45
CA SER A 94 -0.71 5.10 0.90
C SER A 94 0.02 4.76 2.21
N ALA A 95 -0.71 4.14 3.13
CA ALA A 95 -0.13 3.69 4.39
C ALA A 95 -0.72 2.37 4.86
N PHE A 96 0.17 1.41 5.11
CA PHE A 96 -0.14 0.20 5.84
C PHE A 96 0.27 0.35 7.31
N ILE A 97 -0.63 -0.01 8.23
CA ILE A 97 -0.38 0.00 9.68
C ILE A 97 -0.76 -1.36 10.23
N GLN A 98 0.26 -2.13 10.59
CA GLN A 98 0.10 -3.39 11.31
C GLN A 98 -0.38 -3.11 12.74
N LYS A 99 -1.48 -3.74 13.14
CA LYS A 99 -2.02 -3.66 14.51
C LYS A 99 -1.91 -4.97 15.27
N ALA A 100 -1.94 -6.11 14.58
CA ALA A 100 -1.82 -7.42 15.19
C ALA A 100 -0.44 -8.05 14.94
N TYR A 101 0.28 -8.35 16.02
CA TYR A 101 1.58 -9.04 15.96
C TYR A 101 1.46 -10.57 15.90
N LEU A 102 0.31 -11.13 16.27
CA LEU A 102 0.17 -12.56 16.59
C LEU A 102 -0.14 -13.45 15.38
N ASN A 103 -0.46 -12.88 14.21
CA ASN A 103 -0.80 -13.65 13.02
C ASN A 103 -0.01 -13.16 11.81
N TYR A 104 1.30 -13.09 11.99
CA TYR A 104 2.24 -12.60 10.99
C TYR A 104 2.37 -13.61 9.85
N LYS A 105 1.76 -13.31 8.70
CA LYS A 105 2.27 -13.80 7.42
C LYS A 105 3.57 -13.06 7.15
N ASP A 106 4.63 -13.79 6.85
CA ASP A 106 5.89 -13.17 6.47
C ASP A 106 5.73 -12.55 5.07
N HIS A 107 5.90 -11.24 4.96
CA HIS A 107 5.78 -10.47 3.71
C HIS A 107 4.46 -10.67 2.92
N PRO A 108 3.26 -10.33 3.46
CA PRO A 108 2.06 -10.28 2.64
C PRO A 108 2.25 -9.27 1.51
N ARG A 109 1.83 -9.66 0.30
CA ARG A 109 1.88 -8.82 -0.90
C ARG A 109 1.12 -7.53 -0.60
N ARG A 110 1.80 -6.39 -0.74
CA ARG A 110 1.29 -5.06 -0.39
C ARG A 110 1.78 -4.07 -1.42
N GLU A 111 0.96 -3.77 -2.42
CA GLU A 111 1.37 -2.96 -3.56
C GLU A 111 0.50 -1.71 -3.69
N LEU A 112 1.14 -0.56 -3.80
CA LEU A 112 0.58 0.65 -4.40
C LEU A 112 0.99 0.67 -5.87
N ILE A 113 0.01 0.46 -6.75
CA ILE A 113 0.17 0.55 -8.19
C ILE A 113 -0.31 1.93 -8.64
N VAL A 114 0.60 2.73 -9.19
CA VAL A 114 0.28 4.04 -9.77
C VAL A 114 0.47 3.98 -11.29
N SER A 115 -0.62 4.11 -12.02
CA SER A 115 -0.62 4.14 -13.48
C SER A 115 -0.69 5.58 -13.95
N LEU A 116 0.30 6.00 -14.74
CA LEU A 116 0.44 7.38 -15.22
C LEU A 116 0.31 7.41 -16.75
N PRO A 117 -0.44 8.36 -17.33
CA PRO A 117 -0.42 8.54 -18.78
C PRO A 117 0.97 9.00 -19.24
N LYS A 118 1.35 8.56 -20.43
CA LYS A 118 2.63 8.88 -21.05
C LYS A 118 2.67 10.34 -21.52
N LYS A 119 3.01 11.23 -20.59
CA LYS A 119 3.30 12.64 -20.84
C LYS A 119 4.43 13.09 -19.93
N SER A 120 5.09 14.19 -20.29
CA SER A 120 6.13 14.78 -19.45
C SER A 120 5.50 15.51 -18.26
N TYR A 121 5.85 15.08 -17.06
CA TYR A 121 5.57 15.82 -15.83
C TYR A 121 6.77 16.70 -15.49
N ASN A 122 6.50 17.88 -14.91
CA ASN A 122 7.56 18.78 -14.45
C ASN A 122 8.35 18.15 -13.29
N SER A 123 7.68 17.39 -12.43
CA SER A 123 8.31 16.66 -11.34
C SER A 123 7.43 15.53 -10.84
N ILE A 124 7.99 14.34 -10.64
CA ILE A 124 7.40 13.27 -9.83
C ILE A 124 8.27 13.13 -8.58
N ARG A 125 7.69 13.27 -7.40
CA ARG A 125 8.40 13.17 -6.12
C ARG A 125 7.95 11.94 -5.35
N LEU A 126 8.90 11.08 -5.00
CA LEU A 126 8.68 9.96 -4.07
C LEU A 126 9.22 10.35 -2.70
N ILE A 127 8.33 10.45 -1.71
CA ILE A 127 8.72 10.80 -0.34
C ILE A 127 9.04 9.53 0.45
N GLU A 128 10.27 9.46 0.97
CA GLU A 128 10.73 8.46 1.90
C GLU A 128 9.93 8.53 3.20
N SER A 129 9.24 7.44 3.54
CA SER A 129 8.78 7.26 4.91
C SER A 129 9.81 6.44 5.67
N SER A 130 9.93 6.66 6.98
CA SER A 130 10.84 5.94 7.88
C SER A 130 10.67 4.40 7.90
N HIS A 131 9.71 3.87 7.15
CA HIS A 131 9.36 2.45 7.05
C HIS A 131 9.70 1.82 5.70
N TRP A 132 10.50 2.47 4.85
CA TRP A 132 10.90 1.94 3.55
C TRP A 132 11.80 0.68 3.61
N ARG A 133 12.32 0.29 4.79
CA ARG A 133 13.29 -0.82 4.92
C ARG A 133 12.86 -2.13 4.24
N ASN A 134 11.56 -2.37 4.11
CA ASN A 134 11.00 -3.58 3.51
C ASN A 134 10.27 -3.33 2.18
N ALA A 135 10.30 -2.10 1.65
CA ALA A 135 9.63 -1.73 0.42
C ALA A 135 10.54 -1.88 -0.80
N SER A 136 9.93 -2.29 -1.90
CA SER A 136 10.49 -2.30 -3.25
C SER A 136 9.79 -1.29 -4.15
N PHE A 137 10.52 -0.76 -5.13
CA PHE A 137 10.06 0.24 -6.07
C PHE A 137 10.26 -0.32 -7.45
N SER A 138 9.17 -0.62 -8.15
CA SER A 138 9.19 -1.05 -9.55
C SER A 138 8.83 0.13 -10.42
N ILE A 139 9.83 0.71 -11.08
CA ILE A 139 9.69 1.90 -11.91
C ILE A 139 10.21 1.54 -13.32
N PRO A 140 9.46 1.85 -14.38
CA PRO A 140 9.93 1.61 -15.74
C PRO A 140 11.10 2.53 -16.04
N GLU A 141 12.16 1.97 -16.62
CA GLU A 141 13.25 2.74 -17.24
C GLU A 141 12.73 3.47 -18.49
N SER A 142 13.52 4.39 -19.04
CA SER A 142 13.13 5.24 -20.18
C SER A 142 12.67 4.46 -21.42
N ASP A 143 13.09 3.20 -21.58
CA ASP A 143 12.68 2.27 -22.64
C ASP A 143 11.35 1.54 -22.35
N GLY A 144 10.78 1.74 -21.17
CA GLY A 144 9.56 1.09 -20.68
C GLY A 144 9.81 -0.23 -19.93
N THR A 145 11.06 -0.70 -19.84
CA THR A 145 11.40 -1.93 -19.14
C THR A 145 11.24 -1.74 -17.63
N PRO A 146 10.41 -2.54 -16.93
CA PRO A 146 10.25 -2.42 -15.49
C PRO A 146 11.55 -2.82 -14.79
N LYS A 147 12.02 -1.95 -13.90
CA LYS A 147 13.16 -2.23 -13.04
C LYS A 147 12.76 -2.07 -11.59
N THR A 148 13.23 -2.99 -10.75
CA THR A 148 12.89 -3.01 -9.33
C THR A 148 14.11 -2.64 -8.51
N TRP A 149 13.94 -1.66 -7.62
CA TRP A 149 14.93 -1.26 -6.63
C TRP A 149 14.41 -1.60 -5.23
N SER A 150 15.27 -2.13 -4.37
CA SER A 150 15.00 -2.13 -2.93
C SER A 150 15.21 -0.72 -2.37
N ALA A 151 14.61 -0.39 -1.23
CA ALA A 151 14.89 0.87 -0.56
C ALA A 151 16.39 1.10 -0.30
N ALA A 152 17.12 0.05 0.09
CA ALA A 152 18.58 0.11 0.24
C ALA A 152 19.31 0.47 -1.08
N GLY A 153 18.79 0.00 -2.22
CA GLY A 153 19.33 0.32 -3.56
C GLY A 153 18.98 1.71 -4.06
N LEU A 154 18.01 2.40 -3.44
CA LEU A 154 17.68 3.79 -3.69
C LEU A 154 18.44 4.76 -2.78
N LYS A 155 18.95 4.29 -1.63
CA LYS A 155 19.68 5.13 -0.68
C LYS A 155 20.87 5.84 -1.35
N GLY A 156 20.88 7.17 -1.29
CA GLY A 156 21.91 8.02 -1.90
C GLY A 156 21.67 8.39 -3.36
N ARG A 157 20.61 7.89 -3.99
CA ARG A 157 20.12 8.40 -5.27
C ARG A 157 19.22 9.61 -5.02
N LYS A 158 19.33 10.62 -5.88
CA LYS A 158 18.45 11.79 -5.86
C LYS A 158 17.36 11.71 -6.93
N GLU A 159 17.65 11.03 -8.04
CA GLU A 159 16.82 11.05 -9.23
C GLU A 159 16.84 9.69 -9.93
N LEU A 160 15.73 9.36 -10.59
CA LEU A 160 15.56 8.21 -11.49
C LEU A 160 14.93 8.70 -12.79
N GLU A 161 15.46 8.25 -13.93
CA GLU A 161 14.85 8.49 -15.23
C GLU A 161 13.72 7.48 -15.49
N SER A 162 12.63 7.96 -16.07
CA SER A 162 11.48 7.15 -16.44
C SER A 162 10.80 7.69 -17.71
N PRO A 163 9.89 6.93 -18.34
CA PRO A 163 9.09 7.41 -19.47
C PRO A 163 8.18 8.60 -19.12
N PHE A 164 8.00 8.89 -17.84
CA PHE A 164 7.17 9.99 -17.33
C PHE A 164 7.99 11.26 -17.02
N GLY A 165 9.31 11.20 -17.19
CA GLY A 165 10.26 12.24 -16.80
C GLY A 165 11.11 11.85 -15.60
N ILE A 166 11.73 12.86 -14.98
CA ILE A 166 12.61 12.68 -13.82
C ILE A 166 11.76 12.46 -12.57
N ILE A 167 12.04 11.35 -11.88
CA ILE A 167 11.49 11.03 -10.57
C ILE A 167 12.53 11.43 -9.52
N VAL A 168 12.18 12.43 -8.72
CA VAL A 168 13.00 12.91 -7.60
C VAL A 168 12.69 12.08 -6.37
N LEU A 169 13.73 11.56 -5.73
CA LEU A 169 13.66 10.86 -4.46
C LEU A 169 13.94 11.88 -3.36
N SER A 170 13.01 12.03 -2.42
CA SER A 170 13.11 12.99 -1.32
C SER A 170 12.93 12.30 0.02
N ASP A 171 13.77 12.68 0.99
CA ASP A 171 13.68 12.26 2.40
C ASP A 171 12.41 12.79 3.11
#